data_AF-A0A537W460-F1
#
_entry.id   AF-A0A537W460-F1
#
_cell.length_a   1.000
_cell.length_b   1.000
_cell.length_c   1.000
_cell.angle_alpha   90.00
_cell.angle_beta   90.00
_cell.angle_gamma   90.00
#
_symmetry.space_group_name_H-M   'P 1'
#
loop_
_entity.id
_entity.type
_entity.pdbx_description
1 polymer ?
#
loop_
_entity_poly.entity_id
_entity_poly.type
_entity_poly.pdbx_seq_one_letter_code
_entity_poly.pdbx_strand_id
1 'polypeptide(L)'
;MNWEAVKDRRPVAAMRHEITHWVTLNACAPRCDLVPAWFNEGQARLAEATIPGADWRLVRIRYEAASMASTGTLLPLNLLVGQLSFNSFVSWAGYYKYQQSARVTELLREDVGGETPIAVVYERLRRGQNIAQAYAGLTGRTWDAFTAGLPARMRALGEGPGIVALPVAPDGAGASYLVYGFPSEAPLTVTAVGPVIETWALNASPFGAVFDTLLPPLPRGTYALTVSDGTTSVKATVTKSTLGSALR
;
A
#
# COMPACT_ATOMS: atom_id res chain seq x y z
N MET A 1 -18.86 17.52 -7.58
CA MET A 1 -18.03 17.81 -6.39
C MET A 1 -16.70 18.38 -6.86
N ASN A 2 -16.26 19.53 -6.35
CA ASN A 2 -15.01 20.17 -6.79
C ASN A 2 -13.82 19.56 -6.01
N TRP A 3 -13.22 18.52 -6.57
CA TRP A 3 -12.14 17.77 -5.93
C TRP A 3 -10.86 18.59 -5.76
N GLU A 4 -10.60 19.55 -6.65
CA GLU A 4 -9.45 20.47 -6.54
C GLU A 4 -9.55 21.37 -5.30
N ALA A 5 -10.77 21.76 -4.91
CA ALA A 5 -10.98 22.66 -3.78
C ALA A 5 -10.83 21.99 -2.39
N VAL A 6 -10.86 20.66 -2.32
CA VAL A 6 -10.82 19.91 -1.04
C VAL A 6 -9.65 18.94 -0.93
N LYS A 7 -8.77 18.88 -1.94
CA LYS A 7 -7.67 17.91 -2.04
C LYS A 7 -6.75 17.86 -0.80
N ASP A 8 -6.55 19.00 -0.12
CA ASP A 8 -5.66 19.11 1.03
C ASP A 8 -6.30 18.69 2.36
N ARG A 9 -7.61 18.36 2.38
CA ARG A 9 -8.30 17.92 3.60
C ARG A 9 -8.27 16.40 3.73
N ARG A 10 -7.59 15.88 4.77
CA ARG A 10 -7.58 14.47 5.20
C ARG A 10 -8.95 13.75 5.16
N PRO A 11 -10.13 14.36 5.44
CA PRO A 11 -11.44 13.70 5.26
C PRO A 11 -11.79 13.26 3.82
N VAL A 12 -11.08 13.70 2.77
CA VAL A 12 -11.36 13.32 1.38
C VAL A 12 -10.96 11.88 1.05
N ALA A 13 -9.91 11.35 1.66
CA ALA A 13 -9.48 9.98 1.41
C ALA A 13 -10.53 8.96 1.86
N ALA A 14 -11.06 9.12 3.08
CA ALA A 14 -12.13 8.28 3.59
C ALA A 14 -13.41 8.39 2.73
N MET A 15 -13.80 9.61 2.32
CA MET A 15 -14.96 9.76 1.43
C MET A 15 -14.75 9.07 0.06
N ARG A 16 -13.55 9.15 -0.52
CA ARG A 16 -13.25 8.43 -1.78
C ARG A 16 -13.28 6.92 -1.61
N HIS A 17 -12.82 6.41 -0.47
CA HIS A 17 -12.92 4.99 -0.12
C HIS A 17 -14.39 4.54 -0.15
N GLU A 18 -15.26 5.21 0.61
CA GLU A 18 -16.68 4.85 0.69
C GLU A 18 -17.44 5.04 -0.64
N ILE A 19 -17.13 6.11 -1.39
CA ILE A 19 -17.71 6.32 -2.72
C ILE A 19 -17.29 5.20 -3.67
N THR A 20 -16.07 4.67 -3.53
CA THR A 20 -15.62 3.54 -4.35
C THR A 20 -16.44 2.29 -4.09
N HIS A 21 -16.82 2.02 -2.83
CA HIS A 21 -17.75 0.93 -2.54
C HIS A 21 -19.11 1.14 -3.22
N TRP A 22 -19.64 2.36 -3.21
CA TRP A 22 -20.90 2.66 -3.90
C TRP A 22 -20.81 2.45 -5.42
N VAL A 23 -19.71 2.88 -6.04
CA VAL A 23 -19.45 2.62 -7.47
C VAL A 23 -19.33 1.11 -7.75
N THR A 24 -18.64 0.37 -6.88
CA THR A 24 -18.54 -1.09 -6.96
C THR A 24 -19.92 -1.75 -6.92
N LEU A 25 -20.80 -1.35 -6.00
CA LEU A 25 -22.16 -1.89 -5.90
C LEU A 25 -22.95 -1.73 -7.21
N ASN A 26 -22.86 -0.55 -7.84
CA ASN A 26 -23.49 -0.32 -9.14
C ASN A 26 -22.87 -1.17 -10.26
N ALA A 27 -21.55 -1.38 -10.23
CA ALA A 27 -20.84 -2.16 -11.24
C ALA A 27 -21.08 -3.68 -11.14
N CYS A 28 -21.24 -4.22 -9.92
CA CYS A 28 -21.44 -5.65 -9.70
C CYS A 28 -22.89 -6.11 -9.67
N ALA A 29 -23.86 -5.21 -9.49
CA ALA A 29 -25.27 -5.60 -9.35
C ALA A 29 -25.80 -6.37 -10.57
N PRO A 30 -26.54 -7.49 -10.37
CA PRO A 30 -27.03 -8.02 -9.09
C PRO A 30 -26.10 -9.01 -8.39
N ARG A 31 -24.91 -9.26 -8.94
CA ARG A 31 -23.99 -10.33 -8.51
C ARG A 31 -22.84 -9.85 -7.62
N CYS A 32 -23.13 -8.90 -6.74
CA CYS A 32 -22.14 -8.40 -5.79
C CYS A 32 -21.67 -9.47 -4.78
N ASP A 33 -22.42 -10.57 -4.63
CA ASP A 33 -22.01 -11.77 -3.92
C ASP A 33 -20.71 -12.39 -4.45
N LEU A 34 -20.38 -12.15 -5.72
CA LEU A 34 -19.20 -12.69 -6.39
C LEU A 34 -17.97 -11.80 -6.27
N VAL A 35 -18.09 -10.60 -5.70
CA VAL A 35 -16.98 -9.67 -5.49
C VAL A 35 -16.24 -10.04 -4.20
N PRO A 36 -14.97 -10.50 -4.26
CA PRO A 36 -14.21 -10.79 -3.06
C PRO A 36 -13.97 -9.52 -2.23
N ALA A 37 -13.98 -9.64 -0.90
CA ALA A 37 -13.73 -8.52 0.00
C ALA A 37 -12.36 -7.87 -0.26
N TRP A 38 -11.29 -8.64 -0.44
CA TRP A 38 -9.98 -8.09 -0.82
C TRP A 38 -10.02 -7.26 -2.11
N PHE A 39 -10.86 -7.61 -3.09
CA PHE A 39 -10.93 -6.86 -4.34
C PHE A 39 -11.71 -5.56 -4.12
N ASN A 40 -12.84 -5.62 -3.42
CA ASN A 40 -13.61 -4.42 -3.06
C ASN A 40 -12.79 -3.42 -2.23
N GLU A 41 -12.15 -3.90 -1.17
CA GLU A 41 -11.34 -3.10 -0.24
C GLU A 41 -10.03 -2.63 -0.89
N GLY A 42 -9.47 -3.45 -1.78
CA GLY A 42 -8.29 -3.10 -2.57
C GLY A 42 -8.54 -1.94 -3.53
N GLN A 43 -9.68 -1.94 -4.23
CA GLN A 43 -10.09 -0.81 -5.08
C GLN A 43 -10.27 0.47 -4.26
N ALA A 44 -10.99 0.38 -3.14
CA ALA A 44 -11.24 1.53 -2.27
C ALA A 44 -9.93 2.11 -1.70
N ARG A 45 -8.99 1.24 -1.30
CA ARG A 45 -7.65 1.65 -0.85
C ARG A 45 -6.83 2.30 -1.97
N LEU A 46 -6.91 1.81 -3.21
CA LEU A 46 -6.24 2.44 -4.36
C LEU A 46 -6.85 3.82 -4.70
N ALA A 47 -8.16 3.99 -4.50
CA ALA A 47 -8.82 5.29 -4.69
C ALA A 47 -8.34 6.36 -3.69
N GLU A 48 -7.97 5.96 -2.46
CA GLU A 48 -7.29 6.85 -1.51
C GLU A 48 -5.90 7.26 -1.99
N ALA A 49 -5.17 6.34 -2.63
CA ALA A 49 -3.77 6.51 -3.00
C ALA A 49 -3.55 7.27 -4.32
N THR A 50 -4.61 7.51 -5.09
CA THR A 50 -4.58 8.24 -6.37
C THR A 50 -5.05 9.70 -6.25
N ILE A 51 -5.13 10.21 -5.02
CA ILE A 51 -5.37 11.65 -4.76
C ILE A 51 -4.05 12.39 -5.02
N PRO A 52 -4.05 13.54 -5.73
CA PRO A 52 -2.85 14.37 -5.87
C PRO A 52 -2.22 14.68 -4.50
N GLY A 53 -0.91 14.46 -4.38
CA GLY A 53 -0.16 14.63 -3.12
C GLY A 53 -0.22 13.43 -2.16
N ALA A 54 -0.93 12.35 -2.52
CA ALA A 54 -1.02 11.13 -1.74
C ALA A 54 -0.06 10.02 -2.20
N ASP A 55 0.97 10.33 -2.99
CA ASP A 55 1.93 9.37 -3.54
C ASP A 55 2.57 8.47 -2.47
N TRP A 56 2.75 9.01 -1.25
CA TRP A 56 3.22 8.26 -0.09
C TRP A 56 2.33 7.06 0.26
N ARG A 57 1.01 7.13 0.02
CA ARG A 57 0.09 6.01 0.23
C ARG A 57 0.37 4.87 -0.76
N LEU A 58 0.65 5.22 -2.02
CA LEU A 58 0.94 4.22 -3.04
C LEU A 58 2.28 3.53 -2.77
N VAL A 59 3.28 4.28 -2.32
CA VAL A 59 4.55 3.73 -1.83
C VAL A 59 4.31 2.75 -0.69
N ARG A 60 3.49 3.12 0.30
CA ARG A 60 3.12 2.22 1.39
C ARG A 60 2.47 0.94 0.90
N ILE A 61 1.39 1.01 0.11
CA ILE A 61 0.73 -0.16 -0.49
C ILE A 61 1.73 -1.14 -1.09
N ARG A 62 2.62 -0.62 -1.93
CA ARG A 62 3.55 -1.40 -2.73
C ARG A 62 4.67 -2.03 -1.91
N TYR A 63 5.37 -1.24 -1.11
CA TYR A 63 6.54 -1.69 -0.37
C TYR A 63 6.18 -2.38 0.95
N GLU A 64 5.04 -2.07 1.57
CA GLU A 64 4.53 -2.85 2.71
C GLU A 64 4.10 -4.25 2.25
N ALA A 65 3.48 -4.40 1.07
CA ALA A 65 3.22 -5.72 0.48
C ALA A 65 4.50 -6.47 0.06
N ALA A 66 5.50 -5.75 -0.48
CA ALA A 66 6.83 -6.33 -0.74
C ALA A 66 7.51 -6.82 0.54
N SER A 67 7.37 -6.07 1.65
CA SER A 67 7.81 -6.48 2.97
C SER A 67 7.17 -7.78 3.39
N MET A 68 5.82 -7.85 3.36
CA MET A 68 5.08 -9.06 3.71
C MET A 68 5.51 -10.27 2.88
N ALA A 69 5.80 -10.07 1.59
CA ALA A 69 6.29 -11.12 0.72
C ALA A 69 7.71 -11.57 1.07
N SER A 70 8.58 -10.63 1.50
CA SER A 70 9.96 -10.91 1.90
C SER A 70 10.05 -11.60 3.26
N THR A 71 9.14 -11.26 4.19
CA THR A 71 9.07 -11.85 5.53
C THR A 71 8.19 -13.10 5.61
N GLY A 72 7.60 -13.55 4.49
CA GLY A 72 6.71 -14.72 4.47
C GLY A 72 5.40 -14.53 5.24
N THR A 73 4.97 -13.28 5.42
CA THR A 73 3.79 -12.91 6.24
C THR A 73 2.61 -12.43 5.40
N LEU A 74 2.54 -12.79 4.12
CA LEU A 74 1.35 -12.54 3.30
C LEU A 74 0.13 -13.27 3.88
N LEU A 75 -0.99 -12.56 3.96
CA LEU A 75 -2.26 -13.15 4.37
C LEU A 75 -2.78 -14.06 3.25
N PRO A 76 -3.26 -15.28 3.55
CA PRO A 76 -3.84 -16.13 2.53
C PRO A 76 -5.05 -15.47 1.84
N LEU A 77 -5.01 -15.32 0.51
CA LEU A 77 -6.04 -14.57 -0.23
C LEU A 77 -7.44 -15.19 -0.12
N ASN A 78 -7.51 -16.52 0.02
CA ASN A 78 -8.76 -17.24 0.25
C ASN A 78 -9.43 -16.86 1.59
N LEU A 79 -8.66 -16.45 2.60
CA LEU A 79 -9.19 -15.93 3.87
C LEU A 79 -9.67 -14.48 3.78
N LEU A 80 -9.38 -13.79 2.67
CA LEU A 80 -9.78 -12.41 2.42
C LEU A 80 -10.96 -12.31 1.43
N VAL A 81 -11.63 -13.43 1.11
CA VAL A 81 -12.76 -13.44 0.17
C VAL A 81 -14.05 -12.96 0.82
N GLY A 82 -14.41 -13.50 1.99
CA GLY A 82 -15.66 -13.14 2.68
C GLY A 82 -15.49 -11.97 3.63
N GLN A 83 -16.46 -11.06 3.70
CA GLN A 83 -16.39 -9.86 4.55
C GLN A 83 -16.20 -10.19 6.04
N LEU A 84 -16.85 -11.25 6.55
CA LEU A 84 -16.70 -11.67 7.95
C LEU A 84 -15.24 -12.06 8.27
N SER A 85 -14.65 -12.90 7.43
CA SER A 85 -13.24 -13.34 7.57
C SER A 85 -12.27 -12.19 7.33
N PHE A 86 -12.57 -11.32 6.36
CA PHE A 86 -11.80 -10.11 6.15
C PHE A 86 -11.79 -9.23 7.42
N ASN A 87 -12.93 -9.07 8.07
CA ASN A 87 -13.09 -8.26 9.27
C ASN A 87 -12.48 -8.89 10.54
N SER A 88 -12.25 -10.20 10.58
CA SER A 88 -11.62 -10.85 11.73
C SER A 88 -10.11 -10.55 11.85
N PHE A 89 -9.46 -10.10 10.77
CA PHE A 89 -8.10 -9.58 10.82
C PHE A 89 -8.11 -8.18 11.46
N VAL A 90 -7.50 -8.06 12.64
CA VAL A 90 -7.43 -6.86 13.49
C VAL A 90 -5.99 -6.44 13.78
N SER A 91 -5.80 -5.32 14.51
CA SER A 91 -4.47 -4.79 14.85
C SER A 91 -3.60 -4.62 13.59
N TRP A 92 -2.32 -5.02 13.63
CA TRP A 92 -1.42 -4.97 12.48
C TRP A 92 -1.98 -5.71 11.26
N ALA A 93 -2.51 -6.92 11.41
CA ALA A 93 -3.10 -7.65 10.29
C ALA A 93 -4.33 -6.91 9.71
N GLY A 94 -5.08 -6.22 10.57
CA GLY A 94 -6.19 -5.35 10.18
C GLY A 94 -5.76 -4.15 9.32
N TYR A 95 -4.55 -3.64 9.53
CA TYR A 95 -3.95 -2.62 8.67
C TYR A 95 -3.38 -3.23 7.37
N TYR A 96 -2.54 -4.26 7.49
CA TYR A 96 -1.81 -4.85 6.36
C TYR A 96 -2.70 -5.58 5.35
N LYS A 97 -3.87 -6.11 5.76
CA LYS A 97 -4.83 -6.71 4.83
C LYS A 97 -5.24 -5.75 3.71
N TYR A 98 -5.36 -4.45 4.00
CA TYR A 98 -5.71 -3.46 2.99
C TYR A 98 -4.56 -3.19 2.02
N GLN A 99 -3.33 -3.16 2.53
CA GLN A 99 -2.13 -2.93 1.72
C GLN A 99 -1.91 -4.08 0.74
N GLN A 100 -2.00 -5.31 1.23
CA GLN A 100 -1.95 -6.49 0.39
C GLN A 100 -3.11 -6.51 -0.60
N SER A 101 -4.35 -6.25 -0.16
CA SER A 101 -5.54 -6.23 -1.03
C SER A 101 -5.40 -5.23 -2.18
N ALA A 102 -4.92 -4.02 -1.89
CA ALA A 102 -4.64 -3.01 -2.89
C ALA A 102 -3.54 -3.44 -3.86
N ARG A 103 -2.45 -4.03 -3.36
CA ARG A 103 -1.36 -4.50 -4.23
C ARG A 103 -1.80 -5.66 -5.11
N VAL A 104 -2.55 -6.65 -4.59
CA VAL A 104 -3.12 -7.75 -5.39
C VAL A 104 -4.07 -7.20 -6.46
N THR A 105 -4.89 -6.20 -6.12
CA THR A 105 -5.78 -5.52 -7.07
C THR A 105 -5.01 -4.82 -8.17
N GLU A 106 -3.90 -4.13 -7.85
CA GLU A 106 -2.99 -3.54 -8.84
C GLU A 106 -2.43 -4.60 -9.80
N LEU A 107 -1.94 -5.71 -9.25
CA LEU A 107 -1.35 -6.80 -10.04
C LEU A 107 -2.38 -7.50 -10.94
N LEU A 108 -3.63 -7.66 -10.47
CA LEU A 108 -4.74 -8.17 -11.28
C LEU A 108 -5.06 -7.20 -12.42
N ARG A 109 -5.11 -5.89 -12.12
CA ARG A 109 -5.34 -4.84 -13.11
C ARG A 109 -4.28 -4.86 -14.22
N GLU A 110 -3.02 -5.01 -13.84
CA GLU A 110 -1.89 -5.13 -14.76
C GLU A 110 -2.02 -6.35 -15.68
N ASP A 111 -2.41 -7.51 -15.15
CA ASP A 111 -2.56 -8.73 -15.95
C ASP A 111 -3.75 -8.68 -16.92
N VAL A 112 -4.86 -8.09 -16.49
CA VAL A 112 -6.05 -7.90 -17.35
C VAL A 112 -5.76 -6.92 -18.47
N GLY A 113 -5.05 -5.82 -18.16
CA GLY A 113 -4.64 -4.82 -19.13
C GLY A 113 -5.79 -4.07 -19.81
N GLY A 114 -5.46 -3.32 -20.86
CA GLY A 114 -6.39 -2.47 -21.61
C GLY A 114 -6.77 -1.17 -20.89
N GLU A 115 -7.74 -0.45 -21.47
CA GLU A 115 -8.16 0.88 -21.00
C GLU A 115 -9.02 0.84 -19.73
N THR A 116 -9.85 -0.21 -19.58
CA THR A 116 -10.81 -0.33 -18.47
C THR A 116 -10.76 -1.71 -17.78
N PRO A 117 -9.58 -2.15 -17.29
CA PRO A 117 -9.37 -3.50 -16.75
C PRO A 117 -10.35 -3.90 -15.64
N ILE A 118 -10.68 -2.96 -14.75
CA ILE A 118 -11.57 -3.24 -13.62
C ILE A 118 -13.03 -3.34 -14.05
N ALA A 119 -13.45 -2.50 -15.00
CA ALA A 119 -14.82 -2.54 -15.52
C ALA A 119 -15.11 -3.87 -16.23
N VAL A 120 -14.15 -4.39 -17.01
CA VAL A 120 -14.33 -5.68 -17.69
C VAL A 120 -14.36 -6.85 -16.71
N VAL A 121 -13.64 -6.77 -15.59
CA VAL A 121 -13.75 -7.74 -14.49
C VAL A 121 -15.14 -7.70 -13.88
N TYR A 122 -15.65 -6.52 -13.52
CA TYR A 122 -17.00 -6.39 -12.97
C TYR A 122 -18.08 -6.89 -13.93
N GLU A 123 -17.93 -6.67 -15.24
CA GLU A 123 -18.87 -7.19 -16.23
C GLU A 123 -18.90 -8.73 -16.26
N ARG A 124 -17.74 -9.39 -16.11
CA ARG A 124 -17.69 -10.86 -15.98
C ARG A 124 -18.37 -11.34 -14.70
N LEU A 125 -18.10 -10.67 -13.57
CA LEU A 125 -18.73 -10.97 -12.28
C LEU A 125 -20.26 -10.80 -12.35
N ARG A 126 -20.72 -9.71 -12.96
CA ARG A 126 -22.15 -9.41 -13.17
C ARG A 126 -22.87 -10.49 -13.98
N ARG A 127 -22.16 -11.13 -14.92
CA ARG A 127 -22.64 -12.27 -15.71
C ARG A 127 -22.57 -13.62 -14.98
N GLY A 128 -22.20 -13.63 -13.70
CA GLY A 128 -22.20 -14.81 -12.84
C GLY A 128 -20.89 -15.57 -12.77
N GLN A 129 -19.80 -15.06 -13.35
CA GLN A 129 -18.48 -15.65 -13.18
C GLN A 129 -17.90 -15.25 -11.82
N ASN A 130 -17.20 -16.15 -11.13
CA ASN A 130 -16.39 -15.73 -9.97
C ASN A 130 -15.06 -15.09 -10.43
N ILE A 131 -14.29 -14.53 -9.49
CA ILE A 131 -13.05 -13.81 -9.82
C ILE A 131 -12.02 -14.68 -10.55
N ALA A 132 -11.92 -15.97 -10.20
CA ALA A 132 -10.98 -16.90 -10.80
C ALA A 132 -11.34 -17.19 -12.27
N GLN A 133 -12.63 -17.40 -12.54
CA GLN A 133 -13.17 -17.58 -13.89
C GLN A 133 -13.01 -16.31 -14.72
N ALA A 134 -13.31 -15.14 -14.15
CA ALA A 134 -13.16 -13.86 -14.82
C ALA A 134 -11.70 -13.61 -15.20
N TYR A 135 -10.77 -13.81 -14.26
CA TYR A 135 -9.32 -13.67 -14.50
C TYR A 135 -8.85 -14.61 -15.61
N ALA A 136 -9.22 -15.90 -15.56
CA ALA A 136 -8.82 -16.87 -16.56
C ALA A 136 -9.37 -16.53 -17.96
N GLY A 137 -10.63 -16.10 -18.03
CA GLY A 137 -11.26 -15.72 -19.30
C GLY A 137 -10.73 -14.41 -19.90
N LEU A 138 -10.17 -13.51 -19.08
CA LEU A 138 -9.60 -12.23 -19.53
C LEU A 138 -8.12 -12.32 -19.89
N THR A 139 -7.35 -13.16 -19.17
CA THR A 139 -5.88 -13.21 -19.28
C THR A 139 -5.35 -14.46 -19.97
N GLY A 140 -6.18 -15.51 -20.08
CA GLY A 140 -5.73 -16.84 -20.53
C GLY A 140 -4.86 -17.58 -19.50
N ARG A 141 -4.69 -17.04 -18.28
CA ARG A 141 -3.86 -17.62 -17.20
C ARG A 141 -4.73 -18.23 -16.10
N THR A 142 -4.24 -19.27 -15.43
CA THR A 142 -4.98 -19.86 -14.30
C THR A 142 -4.93 -18.97 -13.07
N TRP A 143 -5.96 -19.05 -12.23
CA TRP A 143 -6.00 -18.36 -10.94
C TRP A 143 -4.90 -18.85 -9.97
N ASP A 144 -4.58 -20.14 -10.04
CA ASP A 144 -3.52 -20.73 -9.22
C ASP A 144 -2.14 -20.16 -9.60
N ALA A 145 -1.87 -19.99 -10.91
CA ALA A 145 -0.63 -19.36 -11.37
C ALA A 145 -0.55 -17.89 -10.93
N PHE A 146 -1.68 -17.17 -10.95
CA PHE A 146 -1.76 -15.80 -10.45
C PHE A 146 -1.39 -15.74 -8.96
N THR A 147 -2.08 -16.53 -8.12
CA THR A 147 -1.90 -16.51 -6.67
C THR A 147 -0.51 -17.00 -6.25
N ALA A 148 0.00 -18.08 -6.86
CA ALA A 148 1.35 -18.57 -6.61
C ALA A 148 2.45 -17.57 -7.01
N GLY A 149 2.20 -16.74 -8.03
CA GLY A 149 3.12 -15.71 -8.49
C GLY A 149 3.13 -14.41 -7.66
N LEU A 150 2.12 -14.19 -6.80
CA LEU A 150 1.98 -12.94 -6.05
C LEU A 150 3.22 -12.57 -5.21
N PRO A 151 3.84 -13.48 -4.42
CA PRO A 151 4.99 -13.11 -3.59
C PRO A 151 6.16 -12.59 -4.43
N ALA A 152 6.47 -13.23 -5.56
CA ALA A 152 7.55 -12.80 -6.45
C ALA A 152 7.25 -11.43 -7.08
N ARG A 153 6.01 -11.20 -7.53
CA ARG A 153 5.59 -9.92 -8.13
C ARG A 153 5.53 -8.77 -7.13
N MET A 154 5.24 -9.06 -5.87
CA MET A 154 5.31 -8.06 -4.79
C MET A 154 6.76 -7.67 -4.49
N ARG A 155 7.67 -8.65 -4.47
CA ARG A 155 9.11 -8.40 -4.28
C ARG A 155 9.81 -7.71 -5.46
N ALA A 156 9.22 -7.73 -6.66
CA ALA A 156 9.83 -7.11 -7.85
C ALA A 156 10.10 -5.59 -7.72
N LEU A 157 9.47 -4.91 -6.74
CA LEU A 157 9.74 -3.50 -6.44
C LEU A 157 10.96 -3.28 -5.52
N GLY A 158 11.47 -4.36 -4.91
CA GLY A 158 12.62 -4.38 -4.03
C GLY A 158 12.62 -5.64 -3.18
N GLU A 159 13.67 -6.46 -3.31
CA GLU A 159 13.94 -7.53 -2.37
C GLU A 159 14.52 -6.87 -1.10
N GLY A 160 13.75 -6.88 -0.01
CA GLY A 160 14.20 -6.26 1.24
C GLY A 160 15.38 -7.01 1.88
N PRO A 161 15.99 -6.47 2.94
CA PRO A 161 15.66 -5.19 3.61
C PRO A 161 15.96 -3.96 2.75
N GLY A 162 15.15 -2.90 2.88
CA GLY A 162 15.29 -1.68 2.09
C GLY A 162 14.65 -0.44 2.72
N ILE A 163 14.95 0.72 2.13
CA ILE A 163 14.33 2.01 2.47
C ILE A 163 13.97 2.75 1.19
N VAL A 164 12.75 3.29 1.14
CA VAL A 164 12.31 4.25 0.12
C VAL A 164 11.95 5.55 0.81
N ALA A 165 12.45 6.66 0.28
CA ALA A 165 12.23 7.99 0.85
C ALA A 165 11.52 8.91 -0.14
N LEU A 166 10.72 9.82 0.40
CA LEU A 166 9.77 10.65 -0.33
C LEU A 166 9.91 12.11 0.11
N PRO A 167 9.97 13.08 -0.82
CA PRO A 167 10.11 14.50 -0.51
C PRO A 167 8.78 15.14 -0.07
N VAL A 168 7.88 14.34 0.52
CA VAL A 168 6.55 14.75 1.00
C VAL A 168 6.20 13.92 2.24
N ALA A 169 5.47 14.52 3.19
CA ALA A 169 4.91 13.82 4.36
C ALA A 169 3.37 13.75 4.28
N PRO A 170 2.69 12.93 5.11
CA PRO A 170 1.23 12.77 5.07
C PRO A 170 0.40 14.03 5.33
N ASP A 171 0.98 15.08 5.91
CA ASP A 171 0.37 16.40 6.09
C ASP A 171 0.74 17.39 4.95
N GLY A 172 1.47 16.93 3.93
CA GLY A 172 1.96 17.73 2.81
C GLY A 172 3.29 18.45 3.08
N ALA A 173 3.72 18.58 4.33
CA ALA A 173 4.91 19.35 4.70
C ALA A 173 6.05 18.44 5.21
N GLY A 174 7.25 18.59 4.66
CA GLY A 174 8.42 17.82 5.05
C GLY A 174 8.73 16.67 4.10
N ALA A 175 9.30 15.60 4.65
CA ALA A 175 9.69 14.40 3.92
C ALA A 175 9.30 13.17 4.73
N SER A 176 9.10 12.03 4.07
CA SER A 176 8.82 10.75 4.71
C SER A 176 9.67 9.63 4.17
N TYR A 177 9.67 8.51 4.86
CA TYR A 177 10.35 7.31 4.43
C TYR A 177 9.60 6.07 4.89
N LEU A 178 9.79 4.99 4.15
CA LEU A 178 9.30 3.66 4.47
C LEU A 178 10.49 2.73 4.50
N VAL A 179 10.65 2.05 5.63
CA VAL A 179 11.56 0.93 5.77
C VAL A 179 10.76 -0.35 5.55
N TYR A 180 11.30 -1.33 4.84
CA TYR A 180 10.60 -2.56 4.47
C TYR A 180 11.53 -3.78 4.41
N GLY A 181 10.96 -4.97 4.60
CA GLY A 181 11.63 -6.26 4.47
C GLY A 181 12.61 -6.60 5.60
N PHE A 182 12.58 -5.86 6.70
CA PHE A 182 13.34 -6.21 7.91
C PHE A 182 12.67 -7.35 8.68
N PRO A 183 13.38 -8.06 9.57
CA PRO A 183 12.77 -9.07 10.43
C PRO A 183 11.60 -8.49 11.25
N SER A 184 10.64 -9.35 11.58
CA SER A 184 9.47 -9.00 12.40
C SER A 184 9.92 -8.33 13.71
N GLU A 185 9.37 -7.15 13.99
CA GLU A 185 9.62 -6.42 15.25
C GLU A 185 11.10 -6.10 15.51
N ALA A 186 11.94 -6.11 14.48
CA ALA A 186 13.35 -5.79 14.60
C ALA A 186 13.53 -4.36 15.16
N PRO A 187 14.43 -4.16 16.14
CA PRO A 187 14.84 -2.83 16.56
C PRO A 187 15.69 -2.21 15.46
N LEU A 188 15.34 -0.99 15.07
CA LEU A 188 15.99 -0.25 14.01
C LEU A 188 16.55 1.05 14.55
N THR A 189 17.74 1.40 14.10
CA THR A 189 18.35 2.72 14.30
C THR A 189 18.34 3.45 12.97
N VAL A 190 17.77 4.65 12.95
CA VAL A 190 17.80 5.56 11.80
C VAL A 190 18.78 6.68 12.09
N THR A 191 19.69 6.93 11.15
CA THR A 191 20.61 8.07 11.17
C THR A 191 20.37 8.92 9.92
N ALA A 192 20.07 10.19 10.12
CA ALA A 192 19.94 11.18 9.07
C ALA A 192 21.17 12.10 9.07
N VAL A 193 21.87 12.16 7.94
CA VAL A 193 23.04 13.03 7.75
C VAL A 193 22.70 14.09 6.70
N GLY A 194 22.69 15.36 7.10
CA GLY A 194 22.41 16.50 6.23
C GLY A 194 22.93 17.80 6.87
N PRO A 195 22.15 18.90 6.84
CA PRO A 195 22.52 20.14 7.56
C PRO A 195 22.74 19.95 9.06
N VAL A 196 22.10 18.93 9.64
CA VAL A 196 22.34 18.41 10.98
C VAL A 196 22.46 16.89 10.91
N ILE A 197 23.09 16.30 11.91
CA ILE A 197 23.14 14.84 12.09
C ILE A 197 22.22 14.50 13.23
N GLU A 198 21.28 13.59 13.00
CA GLU A 198 20.35 13.12 14.02
C GLU A 198 20.14 11.60 13.92
N THR A 199 19.95 10.97 15.07
CA THR A 199 19.76 9.52 15.19
C THR A 199 18.61 9.23 16.13
N TRP A 200 17.74 8.31 15.75
CA TRP A 200 16.61 7.86 16.57
C TRP A 200 16.34 6.38 16.36
N ALA A 201 15.62 5.78 17.32
CA ALA A 201 15.22 4.39 17.29
C ALA A 201 13.75 4.25 16.86
N LEU A 202 13.45 3.16 16.18
CA LEU A 202 12.10 2.72 15.84
C LEU A 202 12.08 1.19 15.70
N ASN A 203 10.89 0.59 15.69
CA ASN A 203 10.76 -0.86 15.47
C ASN A 203 10.06 -1.12 14.13
N ALA A 204 10.51 -2.16 13.41
CA ALA A 204 9.70 -2.72 12.34
C ALA A 204 8.37 -3.23 12.91
N SER A 205 7.30 -3.23 12.12
CA SER A 205 6.08 -3.94 12.49
C SER A 205 6.27 -5.47 12.43
N PRO A 206 5.29 -6.28 12.87
CA PRO A 206 5.32 -7.74 12.67
C PRO A 206 5.41 -8.18 11.20
N PHE A 207 5.17 -7.27 10.25
CA PHE A 207 5.25 -7.51 8.81
C PHE A 207 6.53 -6.91 8.19
N GLY A 208 7.52 -6.54 9.02
CA GLY A 208 8.86 -6.13 8.57
C GLY A 208 8.98 -4.72 7.99
N ALA A 209 7.92 -3.91 8.10
CA ALA A 209 7.88 -2.55 7.57
C ALA A 209 7.47 -1.51 8.60
N VAL A 210 7.88 -0.26 8.38
CA VAL A 210 7.56 0.91 9.21
C VAL A 210 7.71 2.18 8.39
N PHE A 211 6.66 3.00 8.41
CA PHE A 211 6.59 4.29 7.73
C PHE A 211 6.70 5.42 8.74
N ASP A 212 7.54 6.40 8.47
CA ASP A 212 7.74 7.56 9.34
C ASP A 212 8.09 8.83 8.55
N THR A 213 8.19 9.95 9.24
CA THR A 213 8.46 11.28 8.68
C THR A 213 9.77 11.85 9.21
N LEU A 214 10.46 12.65 8.40
CA LEU A 214 11.56 13.48 8.88
C LEU A 214 10.98 14.62 9.73
N LEU A 215 11.00 14.42 11.04
CA LEU A 215 10.33 15.24 12.05
C LEU A 215 10.58 16.75 11.86
N PRO A 216 9.62 17.61 12.25
CA PRO A 216 9.74 19.06 12.11
C PRO A 216 11.06 19.71 12.60
N PRO A 217 11.71 19.25 13.70
CA PRO A 217 12.98 19.83 14.16
C PRO A 217 14.13 19.75 13.14
N LEU A 218 14.10 18.77 12.21
CA LEU A 218 15.10 18.69 11.16
C LEU A 218 14.94 19.88 10.20
N PRO A 219 15.97 20.71 9.98
CA PRO A 219 15.91 21.82 9.03
C PRO A 219 15.66 21.34 7.59
N ARG A 220 15.37 22.29 6.70
CA ARG A 220 15.30 22.01 5.25
C ARG A 220 16.68 21.60 4.76
N GLY A 221 16.72 20.63 3.85
CA GLY A 221 17.96 20.16 3.25
C GLY A 221 17.85 18.76 2.67
N THR A 222 18.93 18.31 2.05
CA THR A 222 19.07 16.94 1.60
C THR A 222 19.69 16.10 2.71
N TYR A 223 19.05 14.97 2.99
CA TYR A 223 19.47 14.03 4.02
C TYR A 223 19.80 12.68 3.39
N ALA A 224 20.97 12.14 3.71
CA ALA A 224 21.28 10.73 3.56
C ALA A 224 20.73 10.00 4.78
N LEU A 225 19.72 9.16 4.58
CA LEU A 225 19.13 8.30 5.60
C LEU A 225 19.83 6.95 5.58
N THR A 226 20.28 6.49 6.74
CA THR A 226 20.78 5.14 6.96
C THR A 226 19.89 4.46 7.99
N VAL A 227 19.42 3.26 7.70
CA VAL A 227 18.67 2.43 8.66
C VAL A 227 19.48 1.16 8.92
N SER A 228 19.59 0.76 10.18
CA SER A 228 20.33 -0.43 10.58
C SER A 228 19.60 -1.20 11.68
N ASP A 229 19.64 -2.54 11.61
CA ASP A 229 19.23 -3.44 12.69
C ASP A 229 20.44 -3.98 13.50
N GLY A 230 21.62 -3.41 13.27
CA GLY A 230 22.90 -3.86 13.83
C GLY A 230 23.63 -4.89 12.97
N THR A 231 22.96 -5.55 12.03
CA THR A 231 23.55 -6.54 11.11
C THR A 231 23.48 -6.07 9.66
N THR A 232 22.31 -5.60 9.25
CA THR A 232 22.00 -5.08 7.92
C THR A 232 21.91 -3.56 7.97
N SER A 233 22.46 -2.89 6.96
CA SER A 233 22.31 -1.44 6.81
C SER A 233 21.88 -1.07 5.39
N VAL A 234 20.86 -0.22 5.29
CA VAL A 234 20.30 0.27 4.03
C VAL A 234 20.30 1.79 4.01
N LYS A 235 20.37 2.37 2.80
CA LYS A 235 20.48 3.82 2.63
C LYS A 235 19.51 4.35 1.59
N ALA A 236 19.01 5.56 1.84
CA ALA A 236 18.27 6.37 0.87
C ALA A 236 18.69 7.83 0.99
N THR A 237 18.39 8.62 -0.03
CA THR A 237 18.56 10.08 0.02
C THR A 237 17.20 10.73 -0.18
N VAL A 238 16.92 11.79 0.57
CA VAL A 238 15.68 12.56 0.43
C VAL A 238 15.93 14.04 0.64
N THR A 239 15.20 14.87 -0.10
CA THR A 239 15.22 16.32 0.07
C THR A 239 13.98 16.77 0.80
N LYS A 240 14.18 17.39 1.96
CA LYS A 240 13.13 18.04 2.77
C LYS A 240 13.04 19.51 2.35
N SER A 241 12.07 19.83 1.50
CA SER A 241 11.90 21.17 0.90
C SER A 241 11.10 22.14 1.78
N THR A 242 10.23 21.62 2.64
CA THR A 242 9.41 22.40 3.59
C THR A 242 9.70 22.00 5.03
N LEU A 243 9.49 22.92 5.97
CA LEU A 243 9.49 22.56 7.40
C LEU A 243 8.19 21.79 7.63
N GLY A 244 8.27 20.57 8.17
CA GLY A 244 7.08 19.76 8.47
C GLY A 244 6.14 20.52 9.41
N SER A 245 4.84 20.24 9.36
CA SER A 245 3.92 20.91 10.28
C SER A 245 4.15 20.39 11.71
N ALA A 246 4.26 21.28 12.69
CA ALA A 246 4.41 20.91 14.10
C ALA A 246 3.08 20.49 14.75
N LEU A 247 2.00 20.37 13.96
CA LEU A 247 0.66 20.12 14.46
C LEU A 247 0.47 18.61 14.70
N ARG A 248 0.71 18.21 15.96
CA ARG A 248 0.20 16.95 16.54
C ARG A 248 -1.28 17.08 16.88
#